data_AF-A0A7S3BZ68-F1
#
_entry.id   AF-A0A7S3BZ68-F1
#
_cell.length_a   1.000
_cell.length_b   1.000
_cell.length_c   1.000
_cell.angle_alpha   90.00
_cell.angle_beta   90.00
_cell.angle_gamma   90.00
#
_symmetry.space_group_name_H-M   'P 1'
#
loop_
_entity.id
_entity.type
_entity.pdbx_description
1 polymer ?
#
loop_
_entity_poly.entity_id
_entity_poly.type
_entity_poly.pdbx_seq_one_letter_code
_entity_poly.pdbx_strand_id
1 'polypeptide(L)'
;EHGALTVVPCGGAFIAIGRDPTTAYLRDADGAIAVQLDAAGFIKRIGTLPSVGQSATSVDGVFACGDVTDARYRQAVTAAGAGAQAAIDVDDWLSSAVG
;
A
#
# COMPACT_ATOMS: atom_id res chain seq x y z
N GLU A 1 -5.18 31.77 -29.08
CA GLU A 1 -6.14 31.93 -27.97
C GLU A 1 -6.16 30.79 -26.95
N HIS A 2 -5.18 29.86 -26.94
CA HIS A 2 -4.91 28.98 -25.80
C HIS A 2 -3.40 28.97 -25.54
N GLY A 3 -2.99 29.07 -24.27
CA GLY A 3 -1.57 29.16 -23.85
C GLY A 3 -1.21 30.42 -23.04
N ALA A 4 -2.13 31.34 -22.85
CA ALA A 4 -1.92 32.48 -21.94
C ALA A 4 -2.01 32.00 -20.48
N LEU A 5 -1.00 32.33 -19.68
CA LEU A 5 -1.03 32.11 -18.24
C LEU A 5 -1.95 33.13 -17.58
N THR A 6 -2.81 32.65 -16.67
CA THR A 6 -3.75 33.50 -15.94
C THR A 6 -3.68 33.18 -14.46
N VAL A 7 -3.69 34.23 -13.63
CA VAL A 7 -3.76 34.10 -12.18
C VAL A 7 -5.21 33.89 -11.76
N VAL A 8 -5.46 32.86 -10.94
CA VAL A 8 -6.77 32.59 -10.35
C VAL A 8 -6.69 32.86 -8.84
N PRO A 9 -7.31 33.94 -8.33
CA PRO A 9 -7.31 34.23 -6.90
C PRO A 9 -8.09 33.16 -6.13
N CYS A 10 -7.47 32.52 -5.14
CA CYS A 10 -8.14 31.55 -4.26
C CYS A 10 -7.50 31.53 -2.86
N GLY A 11 -8.26 31.09 -1.85
CA GLY A 11 -7.75 30.86 -0.49
C GLY A 11 -7.12 29.48 -0.30
N GLY A 12 -7.30 28.58 -1.27
CA GLY A 12 -6.78 27.22 -1.24
C GLY A 12 -7.08 26.47 -2.53
N ALA A 13 -6.24 25.50 -2.86
CA ALA A 13 -6.39 24.61 -4.00
C ALA A 13 -6.18 23.17 -3.55
N PHE A 14 -7.01 22.26 -4.06
CA PHE A 14 -6.94 20.82 -3.77
C PHE A 14 -6.71 20.07 -5.07
N ILE A 15 -5.64 19.27 -5.11
CA ILE A 15 -5.25 18.53 -6.31
C ILE A 15 -5.75 17.09 -6.18
N ALA A 16 -6.67 16.70 -7.05
CA ALA A 16 -7.31 15.39 -7.05
C ALA A 16 -7.03 14.62 -8.35
N ILE A 17 -5.75 14.44 -8.70
CA ILE A 17 -5.29 13.78 -9.93
C ILE A 17 -5.00 12.28 -9.76
N GLY A 18 -5.47 11.70 -8.66
CA GLY A 18 -5.11 10.34 -8.26
C GLY A 18 -3.83 10.28 -7.44
N ARG A 19 -3.36 9.07 -7.14
CA ARG A 19 -2.15 8.85 -6.35
C ARG A 19 -1.39 7.66 -6.91
N ASP A 20 -0.08 7.78 -6.90
CA ASP A 20 0.83 6.69 -7.21
C ASP A 20 1.22 6.00 -5.90
N PRO A 21 0.83 4.72 -5.67
CA PRO A 21 1.28 3.98 -4.50
C PRO A 21 2.79 3.78 -4.56
N THR A 22 3.49 4.01 -3.45
CA THR A 22 4.96 3.95 -3.38
C THR A 22 5.47 2.49 -3.44
N THR A 23 5.35 1.82 -4.58
CA THR A 23 5.79 0.43 -4.80
C THR A 23 7.00 0.34 -5.73
N ALA A 24 7.41 1.44 -6.37
CA ALA A 24 8.51 1.47 -7.32
C ALA A 24 9.84 0.97 -6.75
N TYR A 25 10.08 1.15 -5.44
CA TYR A 25 11.30 0.69 -4.76
C TYR A 25 11.40 -0.84 -4.66
N LEU A 26 10.30 -1.56 -4.87
CA LEU A 26 10.25 -3.03 -4.87
C LEU A 26 10.68 -3.65 -6.21
N ARG A 27 11.00 -2.81 -7.20
CA ARG A 27 11.47 -3.26 -8.51
C ARG A 27 12.91 -3.74 -8.42
N ASP A 28 13.19 -4.88 -9.02
CA ASP A 28 14.56 -5.37 -9.24
C ASP A 28 15.25 -4.64 -10.41
N ALA A 29 16.46 -5.10 -10.76
CA ALA A 29 17.28 -4.51 -11.82
C ALA A 29 16.63 -4.61 -13.21
N ASP A 30 15.77 -5.61 -13.43
CA ASP A 30 15.04 -5.84 -14.68
C ASP A 30 13.66 -5.16 -14.66
N GLY A 31 13.32 -4.49 -13.55
CA GLY A 31 12.07 -3.76 -13.36
C GLY A 31 10.89 -4.61 -12.87
N ALA A 32 11.12 -5.88 -12.52
CA ALA A 32 10.08 -6.77 -12.02
C ALA A 32 9.79 -6.53 -10.54
N ILE A 33 8.54 -6.75 -10.12
CA ILE A 33 8.10 -6.65 -8.72
C ILE A 33 7.65 -8.04 -8.27
N ALA A 34 8.21 -8.52 -7.17
CA ALA A 34 7.92 -9.86 -6.65
C ALA A 34 6.53 -9.99 -6.03
N VAL A 35 6.04 -8.93 -5.37
CA VAL A 35 4.69 -8.92 -4.77
C VAL A 35 3.64 -8.59 -5.82
N GLN A 36 2.48 -9.25 -5.74
CA GLN A 36 1.35 -8.97 -6.61
C GLN A 36 0.77 -7.58 -6.34
N LEU A 37 0.59 -6.83 -7.42
CA LEU A 37 -0.10 -5.55 -7.40
C LEU A 37 -1.51 -5.68 -8.01
N ASP A 38 -2.40 -4.76 -7.66
CA ASP A 38 -3.64 -4.54 -8.41
C ASP A 38 -3.40 -3.69 -9.66
N ALA A 39 -4.46 -3.50 -10.44
CA ALA A 39 -4.40 -2.74 -11.68
C ALA A 39 -4.04 -1.26 -11.46
N ALA A 40 -4.17 -0.75 -10.23
CA ALA A 40 -3.81 0.61 -9.84
C ALA A 40 -2.43 0.69 -9.15
N GLY A 41 -1.70 -0.43 -9.05
CA GLY A 41 -0.34 -0.49 -8.50
C GLY A 41 -0.26 -0.69 -6.98
N PHE A 42 -1.39 -0.90 -6.30
CA PHE A 42 -1.40 -1.17 -4.85
C PHE A 42 -1.03 -2.63 -4.56
N ILE A 43 -0.36 -2.88 -3.45
CA ILE A 43 0.01 -4.24 -3.05
C ILE A 43 -1.26 -5.01 -2.66
N LYS A 44 -1.49 -6.14 -3.31
CA LYS A 44 -2.57 -7.05 -2.94
C LYS A 44 -2.19 -7.85 -1.70
N ARG A 45 -2.99 -7.70 -0.65
CA ARG A 45 -2.98 -8.61 0.50
C ARG A 45 -3.74 -9.88 0.12
N ILE A 46 -3.17 -11.05 0.44
CA ILE A 46 -3.70 -12.36 0.04
C ILE A 46 -4.13 -13.22 1.23
N GLY A 47 -4.19 -12.65 2.44
CA GLY A 47 -4.56 -13.36 3.65
C GLY A 47 -5.76 -14.29 3.45
N THR A 48 -5.60 -15.55 3.85
CA THR A 48 -6.51 -16.65 3.50
C THR A 48 -7.48 -17.01 4.62
N LEU A 49 -7.32 -16.46 5.82
CA LEU A 49 -8.17 -16.76 6.98
C LEU A 49 -8.73 -15.49 7.64
N PRO A 50 -9.92 -15.55 8.26
CA PRO A 50 -10.55 -14.39 8.89
C PRO A 50 -9.71 -13.73 10.00
N SER A 51 -8.74 -14.44 10.57
CA SER A 51 -8.06 -14.06 11.82
C SER A 51 -6.53 -14.10 11.80
N VAL A 52 -5.87 -14.62 10.76
CA VAL A 52 -4.38 -14.72 10.69
C VAL A 52 -3.89 -14.42 9.27
N GLY A 53 -2.82 -13.65 9.16
CA GLY A 53 -2.13 -13.39 7.89
C GLY A 53 -2.85 -12.40 6.98
N GLN A 54 -3.70 -11.53 7.54
CA GLN A 54 -4.52 -10.59 6.77
C GLN A 54 -3.69 -9.49 6.08
N SER A 55 -2.45 -9.29 6.52
CA SER A 55 -1.47 -8.40 5.89
C SER A 55 -0.51 -9.11 4.93
N ALA A 56 -0.55 -10.44 4.81
CA ALA A 56 0.36 -11.20 3.98
C ALA A 56 0.21 -10.84 2.49
N THR A 57 1.33 -10.82 1.77
CA THR A 57 1.38 -10.60 0.32
C THR A 57 1.60 -11.91 -0.42
N SER A 58 1.67 -11.86 -1.76
CA SER A 58 1.96 -13.06 -2.58
C SER A 58 3.35 -13.65 -2.37
N VAL A 59 4.21 -13.01 -1.58
CA VAL A 59 5.55 -13.49 -1.22
C VAL A 59 5.53 -13.87 0.26
N ASP A 60 5.90 -15.11 0.55
CA ASP A 60 5.97 -15.62 1.92
C ASP A 60 6.96 -14.80 2.77
N GLY A 61 6.60 -14.55 4.02
CA GLY A 61 7.35 -13.66 4.92
C GLY A 61 7.30 -12.17 4.57
N VAL A 62 6.56 -11.76 3.52
CA VAL A 62 6.38 -10.35 3.16
C VAL A 62 4.95 -9.91 3.44
N PHE A 63 4.83 -8.84 4.22
CA PHE A 63 3.57 -8.27 4.69
C PHE A 63 3.46 -6.81 4.28
N ALA A 64 2.24 -6.32 4.05
CA ALA A 64 2.00 -4.94 3.62
C ALA A 64 0.83 -4.31 4.40
N CYS A 65 0.98 -3.03 4.73
CA CYS A 65 -0.01 -2.26 5.49
C CYS A 65 -0.04 -0.78 5.10
N GLY A 66 -1.12 -0.09 5.47
CA GLY A 66 -1.30 1.33 5.21
C GLY A 66 -1.67 1.66 3.77
N ASP A 67 -1.46 2.92 3.37
CA ASP A 67 -1.90 3.47 2.08
C ASP A 67 -1.45 2.65 0.85
N VAL A 68 -0.32 1.95 0.92
CA VAL A 68 0.17 1.09 -0.19
C VAL A 68 -0.72 -0.13 -0.47
N THR A 69 -1.65 -0.43 0.45
CA THR A 69 -2.64 -1.52 0.36
C THR A 69 -4.09 -1.04 0.38
N ASP A 70 -4.33 0.27 0.58
CA ASP A 70 -5.65 0.84 0.79
C ASP A 70 -5.88 2.05 -0.13
N ALA A 71 -6.54 1.80 -1.26
CA ALA A 71 -6.95 2.86 -2.17
C ALA A 71 -8.18 3.64 -1.68
N ARG A 72 -8.90 3.15 -0.65
CA ARG A 72 -10.23 3.65 -0.24
C ARG A 72 -10.16 4.63 0.92
N TYR A 73 -9.67 4.20 2.09
CA TYR A 73 -9.81 5.01 3.31
C TYR A 73 -8.67 6.02 3.46
N ARG A 74 -7.41 5.58 3.32
CA ARG A 74 -6.23 6.46 3.29
C ARG A 74 -6.18 7.48 4.43
N GLN A 75 -6.52 7.03 5.64
CA GLN A 75 -6.47 7.85 6.83
C GLN A 75 -5.34 7.38 7.74
N ALA A 76 -4.73 8.31 8.47
CA ALA A 76 -3.66 7.96 9.42
C ALA A 76 -4.10 6.87 10.41
N VAL A 77 -5.35 6.92 10.89
CA VAL A 77 -5.90 5.93 11.83
C VAL A 77 -6.07 4.55 11.20
N THR A 78 -6.53 4.45 9.94
CA THR A 78 -6.66 3.15 9.26
C THR A 78 -5.29 2.58 8.93
N ALA A 79 -4.32 3.42 8.54
CA ALA A 79 -2.95 3.01 8.31
C ALA A 79 -2.26 2.51 9.59
N ALA A 80 -2.45 3.19 10.72
CA ALA A 80 -1.91 2.77 12.01
C ALA A 80 -2.49 1.41 12.46
N GLY A 81 -3.80 1.22 12.34
CA GLY A 81 -4.45 -0.06 12.65
C GLY A 81 -3.94 -1.21 11.76
N ALA A 82 -3.80 -0.96 10.46
CA ALA A 82 -3.22 -1.93 9.53
C ALA A 82 -1.75 -2.27 9.87
N GLY A 83 -0.97 -1.29 10.32
CA GLY A 83 0.40 -1.50 10.76
C GLY A 83 0.51 -2.40 12.00
N ALA A 84 -0.36 -2.18 12.99
CA ALA A 84 -0.44 -3.05 14.16
C ALA A 84 -0.84 -4.49 13.78
N GLN A 85 -1.79 -4.64 12.87
CA GLN A 85 -2.18 -5.95 12.34
C GLN A 85 -1.01 -6.65 11.64
N ALA A 86 -0.26 -5.95 10.79
CA ALA A 86 0.90 -6.52 10.11
C ALA A 86 2.02 -6.93 11.07
N ALA A 87 2.24 -6.17 12.14
CA ALA A 87 3.22 -6.54 13.15
C ALA A 87 2.86 -7.85 13.86
N ILE A 88 1.58 -8.08 14.17
CA ILE A 88 1.10 -9.33 14.77
C ILE A 88 1.24 -10.50 13.78
N ASP A 89 0.82 -10.30 12.53
CA ASP A 89 0.96 -11.34 11.49
C ASP A 89 2.42 -11.75 11.26
N VAL A 90 3.36 -10.79 11.33
CA VAL A 90 4.81 -11.05 11.25
C VAL A 90 5.29 -11.86 12.47
N ASP A 91 4.84 -11.51 13.67
CA ASP A 91 5.23 -12.21 14.91
C ASP A 91 4.75 -13.67 14.90
N ASP A 92 3.50 -13.90 14.47
CA ASP A 92 2.93 -15.23 14.30
C ASP A 92 3.70 -16.05 13.25
N TRP A 93 4.02 -15.45 12.09
CA TRP A 93 4.79 -16.10 11.03
C TRP A 93 6.19 -16.50 11.51
N LEU A 94 6.90 -15.58 12.18
CA LEU A 94 8.22 -15.85 12.74
C LEU A 94 8.16 -16.96 13.80
N SER A 95 7.16 -16.93 14.67
CA SER A 95 6.98 -17.94 15.72
C SER A 95 6.68 -19.32 15.14
N SER A 96 5.93 -19.40 14.04
CA SER A 96 5.64 -20.65 13.35
C SER A 96 6.85 -21.27 12.63
N ALA A 97 7.81 -20.44 12.21
CA ALA A 97 9.00 -20.88 11.48
C ALA A 97 10.08 -21.52 12.37
N VAL A 98 9.95 -21.41 13.70
CA VAL A 98 10.91 -21.92 14.70
C VAL A 98 10.44 -23.24 15.34
N GLY A 99 9.42 -23.89 14.78
CA GLY A 99 8.84 -25.17 15.25
C GLY A 99 9.43 -26.42 14.59
#